data_AF-A0A0J8TXR4-F1
#
_entry.id   AF-A0A0J8TXR4-F1
#
_cell.length_a   1.000
_cell.length_b   1.000
_cell.length_c   1.000
_cell.angle_alpha   90.00
_cell.angle_beta   90.00
_cell.angle_gamma   90.00
#
_symmetry.space_group_name_H-M   'P 1'
#
loop_
_entity.id
_entity.type
_entity.pdbx_description
1 polymer ?
#
loop_
_entity_poly.entity_id
_entity_poly.type
_entity_poly.pdbx_seq_one_letter_code
_entity_poly.pdbx_strand_id
1 'polypeptide(L)'
;MAMIVVQQHPVQHSSTPPPLPSALSLSGSAPRAQTPIPNKHLPVCPTGPPPASSKVPAPSISTTKPVKTFLYPPTKFPKVYDNPPVYTIDADQLAAALDEASTRALPEPNKVFPWLHGLHPDNQIQLAFFVPRRRTLRRIPKCLRSIVIVKVGGELASSRVKGAVAPGEIINGSTFPDPDPPVGFSVRNFQIQTAKLAPISDIILYGEDGVRPAQVLSLAKEISSAQEAWRHRFDPGEELRLVNTFVLSTPFHHLEQQHPELVAVRSDGQVNDGLMDFFRRLDGNFTEQPSPLGENRDV
;
A
#
# COMPACT_ATOMS: atom_id res chain seq x y z
N MET A 1 29.99 -48.02 49.73
CA MET A 1 29.00 -47.02 50.21
C MET A 1 29.75 -45.95 50.98
N ALA A 2 29.70 -44.70 50.52
CA ALA A 2 29.84 -43.49 51.34
C ALA A 2 29.56 -42.28 50.43
N MET A 3 28.43 -41.63 50.64
CA MET A 3 28.04 -40.37 50.00
C MET A 3 28.75 -39.20 50.70
N ILE A 4 29.19 -38.21 49.91
CA ILE A 4 29.57 -36.90 50.44
C ILE A 4 28.56 -35.88 49.90
N VAL A 5 27.83 -35.31 50.85
CA VAL A 5 26.85 -34.23 50.68
C VAL A 5 27.60 -32.91 50.66
N VAL A 6 27.34 -32.06 49.65
CA VAL A 6 27.81 -30.67 49.63
C VAL A 6 26.62 -29.76 49.95
N GLN A 7 26.76 -29.05 51.07
CA GLN A 7 25.81 -28.08 51.61
C GLN A 7 26.08 -26.71 50.95
N GLN A 8 25.10 -26.16 50.23
CA GLN A 8 25.18 -24.82 49.65
C GLN A 8 24.51 -23.80 50.59
N HIS A 9 25.20 -22.67 50.81
CA HIS A 9 24.76 -21.58 51.68
C HIS A 9 23.61 -20.76 51.03
N PRO A 10 22.61 -20.30 51.80
CA PRO A 10 21.60 -19.37 51.31
C PRO A 10 22.08 -17.92 51.42
N VAL A 11 22.07 -17.18 50.30
CA VAL A 11 22.20 -15.72 50.32
C VAL A 11 20.80 -15.13 50.21
N GLN A 12 20.33 -14.51 51.29
CA GLN A 12 19.15 -13.66 51.30
C GLN A 12 19.49 -12.28 50.74
N HIS A 13 18.75 -11.82 49.74
CA HIS A 13 18.56 -10.38 49.48
C HIS A 13 17.08 -10.12 49.16
N SER A 14 16.42 -9.40 50.07
CA SER A 14 15.24 -8.56 49.79
C SER A 14 15.74 -7.28 49.05
N SER A 15 14.99 -6.40 48.39
CA SER A 15 13.57 -6.11 48.22
C SER A 15 13.44 -5.08 47.06
N THR A 16 12.28 -5.06 46.39
CA THR A 16 11.69 -3.97 45.55
C THR A 16 12.37 -3.49 44.25
N PRO A 17 11.65 -3.47 43.10
CA PRO A 17 12.11 -2.78 41.88
C PRO A 17 11.97 -1.25 41.98
N PRO A 18 12.81 -0.47 41.28
CA PRO A 18 12.71 0.99 41.27
C PRO A 18 11.48 1.46 40.47
N PRO A 19 10.90 2.65 40.79
CA PRO A 19 9.70 3.13 40.13
C PRO A 19 10.00 3.61 38.70
N LEU A 20 9.08 3.33 37.78
CA LEU A 20 9.05 3.87 36.42
C LEU A 20 8.80 5.39 36.46
N PRO A 21 9.59 6.24 35.78
CA PRO A 21 9.26 7.65 35.67
C PRO A 21 8.05 7.82 34.75
N SER A 22 6.99 8.37 35.32
CA SER A 22 5.82 8.86 34.60
C SER A 22 6.14 10.17 33.85
N ALA A 23 5.38 10.38 32.78
CA ALA A 23 5.11 11.65 32.10
C ALA A 23 6.15 12.19 31.10
N LEU A 24 5.87 11.90 29.82
CA LEU A 24 6.17 12.83 28.72
C LEU A 24 5.31 14.09 28.88
N SER A 25 5.81 15.06 29.65
CA SER A 25 5.26 16.42 29.70
C SER A 25 5.95 17.28 28.65
N LEU A 26 5.29 17.53 27.51
CA LEU A 26 5.72 18.55 26.53
C LEU A 26 5.28 19.94 26.99
N SER A 27 5.99 20.50 27.97
CA SER A 27 5.91 21.93 28.28
C SER A 27 6.94 22.67 27.45
N GLY A 28 6.47 23.44 26.45
CA GLY A 28 7.33 24.27 25.61
C GLY A 28 7.77 25.54 26.34
N SER A 29 9.07 25.63 26.66
CA SER A 29 9.83 26.90 26.69
C SER A 29 11.33 26.63 26.94
N ALA A 30 12.17 27.27 26.11
CA ALA A 30 13.64 27.45 26.19
C ALA A 30 14.57 26.42 25.49
N PRO A 31 15.66 26.89 24.84
CA PRO A 31 16.60 26.06 24.09
C PRO A 31 17.65 25.49 25.05
N ARG A 32 17.54 24.21 25.39
CA ARG A 32 18.63 23.49 26.07
C ARG A 32 19.05 22.32 25.21
N ALA A 33 20.26 22.41 24.65
CA ALA A 33 20.90 21.34 23.91
C ALA A 33 20.90 20.07 24.77
N GLN A 34 20.14 19.05 24.35
CA GLN A 34 20.20 17.73 24.95
C GLN A 34 21.44 17.02 24.41
N THR A 35 22.28 16.52 25.31
CA THR A 35 23.46 15.72 24.97
C THR A 35 23.00 14.38 24.40
N PRO A 36 23.49 13.96 23.21
CA PRO A 36 23.10 12.68 22.61
C PRO A 36 23.49 11.48 23.48
N ILE A 37 22.57 10.52 23.58
CA ILE A 37 22.82 9.21 24.20
C ILE A 37 23.83 8.45 23.32
N PRO A 38 24.97 7.95 23.85
CA PRO A 38 26.01 7.37 23.01
C PRO A 38 25.62 5.96 22.53
N ASN A 39 25.13 5.84 21.29
CA ASN A 39 25.04 4.56 20.58
C ASN A 39 26.45 4.12 20.15
N LYS A 40 27.18 3.42 21.03
CA LYS A 40 28.58 2.99 20.84
C LYS A 40 28.81 1.90 19.77
N HIS A 41 27.78 1.47 19.04
CA HIS A 41 27.88 0.35 18.08
C HIS A 41 27.61 0.73 16.62
N LEU A 42 27.41 2.03 16.33
CA LEU A 42 27.32 2.50 14.96
C LEU A 42 28.69 3.04 14.53
N PRO A 43 29.28 2.58 13.42
CA PRO A 43 30.44 3.26 12.86
C PRO A 43 30.08 4.72 12.61
N VAL A 44 30.86 5.62 13.21
CA VAL A 44 30.69 7.06 13.09
C VAL A 44 31.00 7.44 11.64
N CYS A 45 29.96 7.55 10.82
CA CYS A 45 30.08 8.23 9.54
C CYS A 45 30.19 9.73 9.84
N PRO A 46 31.31 10.41 9.49
CA PRO A 46 31.35 11.86 9.57
C PRO A 46 30.21 12.41 8.70
N THR A 47 29.46 13.37 9.24
CA THR A 47 28.49 14.13 8.45
C THR A 47 29.28 14.81 7.35
N GLY A 48 29.13 14.32 6.12
CA GLY A 48 29.73 14.94 4.96
C GLY A 48 29.32 16.41 4.88
N PRO A 49 30.13 17.27 4.23
CA PRO A 49 29.75 18.67 4.03
C PRO A 49 28.34 18.72 3.42
N PRO A 50 27.50 19.70 3.83
CA PRO A 50 26.19 19.85 3.24
C PRO A 50 26.35 19.89 1.72
N PRO A 51 25.56 19.12 0.95
CA PRO A 51 25.68 19.14 -0.49
C PRO A 51 25.56 20.59 -0.94
N ALA A 52 26.57 21.07 -1.67
CA ALA A 52 26.49 22.35 -2.37
C ALA A 52 25.15 22.37 -3.10
N SER A 53 24.40 23.47 -2.97
CA SER A 53 23.10 23.71 -3.58
C SER A 53 23.15 23.38 -5.08
N SER A 54 22.98 22.11 -5.41
CA SER A 54 22.93 21.64 -6.77
C SER A 54 21.57 22.09 -7.25
N LYS A 55 21.56 23.19 -8.00
CA LYS A 55 20.47 23.53 -8.91
C LYS A 55 20.45 22.46 -10.00
N VAL A 56 20.13 21.22 -9.62
CA VAL A 56 19.60 20.25 -10.57
C VAL A 56 18.33 20.91 -11.09
N PRO A 57 18.19 21.14 -12.41
CA PRO A 57 16.94 21.65 -12.92
C PRO A 57 15.90 20.57 -12.62
N ALA A 58 15.08 20.80 -11.60
CA ALA A 58 13.85 20.06 -11.44
C ALA A 58 13.11 20.19 -12.77
N PRO A 59 12.67 19.09 -13.40
CA PRO A 59 11.86 19.21 -14.60
C PRO A 59 10.65 20.07 -14.21
N SER A 60 10.61 21.31 -14.71
CA SER A 60 9.55 22.28 -14.43
C SER A 60 8.32 21.88 -15.24
N ILE A 61 7.74 20.73 -14.94
CA ILE A 61 6.46 20.32 -15.49
C ILE A 61 5.41 21.04 -14.64
N SER A 62 5.17 22.30 -14.98
CA SER A 62 4.00 23.07 -14.57
C SER A 62 2.77 22.54 -15.34
N THR A 63 2.39 21.28 -15.12
CA THR A 63 1.15 20.75 -15.71
C THR A 63 -0.03 21.20 -14.87
N THR A 64 -0.50 22.42 -15.15
CA THR A 64 -1.89 22.84 -14.90
C THR A 64 -2.87 22.09 -15.82
N LYS A 65 -2.36 21.37 -16.84
CA LYS A 65 -3.17 20.50 -17.70
C LYS A 65 -3.42 19.14 -17.02
N PRO A 66 -4.65 18.62 -17.08
CA PRO A 66 -4.96 17.31 -16.50
C PRO A 66 -4.11 16.23 -17.17
N VAL A 67 -3.48 15.38 -16.35
CA VAL A 67 -2.75 14.19 -16.82
C VAL A 67 -3.74 13.33 -17.61
N LYS A 68 -3.51 13.25 -18.93
CA LYS A 68 -4.21 12.31 -19.79
C LYS A 68 -3.68 10.93 -19.42
N THR A 69 -4.59 10.02 -19.10
CA THR A 69 -4.27 8.62 -18.82
C THR A 69 -4.99 7.73 -19.82
N PHE A 70 -4.51 6.51 -20.01
CA PHE A 70 -5.14 5.56 -20.92
C PHE A 70 -6.62 5.36 -20.61
N LEU A 71 -7.01 5.31 -19.33
CA LEU A 71 -8.40 5.14 -18.91
C LEU A 71 -9.25 6.42 -18.99
N TYR A 72 -8.74 7.52 -19.57
CA TYR A 72 -9.44 8.80 -19.63
C TYR A 72 -9.32 9.52 -20.99
N PRO A 73 -10.41 10.13 -21.50
CA PRO A 73 -11.77 10.15 -20.93
C PRO A 73 -12.43 8.76 -20.99
N PRO A 74 -13.32 8.43 -20.04
CA PRO A 74 -13.93 7.10 -19.98
C PRO A 74 -14.93 6.87 -21.12
N THR A 75 -15.41 7.94 -21.77
CA THR A 75 -16.39 7.91 -22.87
C THR A 75 -15.91 7.17 -24.12
N LYS A 76 -14.62 6.85 -24.22
CA LYS A 76 -14.07 6.05 -25.32
C LYS A 76 -14.28 4.54 -25.12
N PHE A 77 -14.67 4.12 -23.92
CA PHE A 77 -14.93 2.72 -23.60
C PHE A 77 -16.43 2.44 -23.60
N PRO A 78 -16.87 1.23 -24.00
CA PRO A 78 -18.28 0.89 -23.95
C PRO A 78 -18.79 0.92 -22.52
N LYS A 79 -19.99 1.46 -22.34
CA LYS A 79 -20.63 1.55 -21.03
C LYS A 79 -21.55 0.33 -20.82
N VAL A 80 -21.44 -0.31 -19.66
CA VAL A 80 -22.25 -1.50 -19.29
C VAL A 80 -23.28 -1.20 -18.20
N TYR A 81 -23.19 -0.04 -17.56
CA TYR A 81 -24.17 0.46 -16.60
C TYR A 81 -24.09 1.99 -16.51
N ASP A 82 -25.21 2.66 -16.27
CA ASP A 82 -25.30 4.13 -16.40
C ASP A 82 -25.16 4.91 -15.09
N ASN A 83 -25.63 4.39 -13.94
CA ASN A 83 -25.86 5.23 -12.76
C ASN A 83 -25.44 4.60 -11.40
N PRO A 84 -24.23 4.89 -10.89
CA PRO A 84 -23.14 5.61 -11.55
C PRO A 84 -22.46 4.75 -12.62
N PRO A 85 -21.78 5.35 -13.63
CA PRO A 85 -21.37 4.62 -14.81
C PRO A 85 -20.32 3.54 -14.52
N VAL A 86 -20.45 2.41 -15.22
CA VAL A 86 -19.45 1.34 -15.28
C VAL A 86 -19.11 1.09 -16.73
N TYR A 87 -17.82 1.02 -17.05
CA TYR A 87 -17.31 0.80 -18.39
C TYR A 87 -16.72 -0.60 -18.52
N THR A 88 -16.48 -1.05 -19.74
CA THR A 88 -15.80 -2.32 -20.00
C THR A 88 -14.48 -2.08 -20.71
N ILE A 89 -13.48 -2.90 -20.38
CA ILE A 89 -12.21 -2.99 -21.10
C ILE A 89 -11.86 -4.44 -21.41
N ASP A 90 -11.08 -4.67 -22.46
CA ASP A 90 -10.50 -5.98 -22.76
C ASP A 90 -9.07 -6.13 -22.19
N ALA A 91 -8.45 -7.28 -22.43
CA ALA A 91 -7.12 -7.62 -21.95
C ALA A 91 -6.02 -6.72 -22.55
N ASP A 92 -6.09 -6.39 -23.84
CA ASP A 92 -5.13 -5.50 -24.50
C ASP A 92 -5.20 -4.08 -23.90
N GLN A 93 -6.41 -3.60 -23.63
CA GLN A 93 -6.67 -2.32 -22.98
C GLN A 93 -6.20 -2.30 -21.52
N LEU A 94 -6.36 -3.40 -20.78
CA LEU A 94 -5.79 -3.55 -19.45
C LEU A 94 -4.26 -3.48 -19.51
N ALA A 95 -3.63 -4.21 -20.44
CA ALA A 95 -2.19 -4.21 -20.62
C ALA A 95 -1.65 -2.80 -20.93
N ALA A 96 -2.27 -2.11 -21.89
CA ALA A 96 -1.91 -0.74 -22.23
C ALA A 96 -2.10 0.24 -21.06
N ALA A 97 -3.17 0.08 -20.28
CA ALA A 97 -3.41 0.91 -19.10
C ALA A 97 -2.34 0.73 -18.02
N LEU A 98 -1.90 -0.51 -17.77
CA LEU A 98 -0.89 -0.83 -16.78
C LEU A 98 0.52 -0.45 -17.25
N ASP A 99 0.85 -0.65 -18.53
CA ASP A 99 2.11 -0.21 -19.13
C ASP A 99 2.25 1.32 -19.02
N GLU A 100 1.23 2.08 -19.44
CA GLU A 100 1.22 3.54 -19.32
C GLU A 100 1.30 3.99 -17.85
N ALA A 101 0.65 3.28 -16.92
CA ALA A 101 0.72 3.60 -15.50
C ALA A 101 2.13 3.36 -14.93
N SER A 102 2.80 2.29 -15.36
CA SER A 102 4.13 1.91 -14.90
C SER A 102 5.25 2.82 -15.44
N THR A 103 5.06 3.39 -16.63
CA THR A 103 6.02 4.28 -17.30
C THR A 103 5.87 5.74 -16.87
N ARG A 104 4.80 6.09 -16.14
CA ARG A 104 4.56 7.45 -15.67
C ARG A 104 5.48 7.80 -14.50
N ALA A 105 6.04 9.01 -14.55
CA ALA A 105 6.80 9.55 -13.43
C ALA A 105 5.95 9.57 -12.14
N LEU A 106 6.56 9.10 -11.05
CA LEU A 106 5.94 9.16 -9.72
C LEU A 106 5.71 10.63 -9.32
N PRO A 107 4.65 10.92 -8.54
CA PRO A 107 4.42 12.26 -8.06
C PRO A 107 5.56 12.71 -7.14
N GLU A 108 5.88 14.01 -7.21
CA GLU A 108 6.84 14.64 -6.29
C GLU A 108 6.47 14.33 -4.83
N PRO A 109 7.41 13.84 -3.99
CA PRO A 109 7.12 13.41 -2.63
C PRO A 109 6.42 14.48 -1.80
N ASN A 110 6.78 15.75 -1.97
CA ASN A 110 6.19 16.88 -1.25
C ASN A 110 4.71 17.15 -1.58
N LYS A 111 4.16 16.56 -2.65
CA LYS A 111 2.75 16.67 -3.03
C LYS A 111 1.87 15.59 -2.39
N VAL A 112 2.46 14.45 -2.04
CA VAL A 112 1.74 13.27 -1.52
C VAL A 112 2.09 12.96 -0.07
N PHE A 113 3.25 13.43 0.41
CA PHE A 113 3.63 13.44 1.80
C PHE A 113 3.04 14.68 2.49
N PRO A 114 2.47 14.56 3.71
CA PRO A 114 2.34 13.35 4.52
C PRO A 114 1.02 12.59 4.33
N TRP A 115 0.18 12.99 3.37
CA TRP A 115 -1.15 12.42 3.18
C TRP A 115 -1.16 10.89 3.11
N LEU A 116 -0.26 10.26 2.33
CA LEU A 116 -0.18 8.79 2.24
C LEU A 116 0.16 8.06 3.55
N HIS A 117 0.57 8.79 4.61
CA HIS A 117 0.95 8.22 5.90
C HIS A 117 -0.21 8.16 6.90
N GLY A 118 -1.40 8.58 6.50
CA GLY A 118 -2.57 8.59 7.39
C GLY A 118 -2.57 9.82 8.30
N LEU A 119 -3.62 10.62 8.20
CA LEU A 119 -3.79 11.89 8.89
C LEU A 119 -5.21 11.99 9.48
N HIS A 120 -5.60 10.94 10.21
CA HIS A 120 -6.91 10.88 10.86
C HIS A 120 -7.09 12.09 11.80
N PRO A 121 -8.27 12.76 11.80
CA PRO A 121 -8.50 13.96 12.62
C PRO A 121 -8.29 13.74 14.12
N ASP A 122 -8.57 12.53 14.60
CA ASP A 122 -8.43 12.17 16.03
C ASP A 122 -7.00 11.77 16.42
N ASN A 123 -6.13 11.49 15.45
CA ASN A 123 -4.77 11.04 15.73
C ASN A 123 -3.82 12.21 16.00
N GLN A 124 -3.87 12.74 17.22
CA GLN A 124 -3.09 13.90 17.62
C GLN A 124 -1.57 13.68 17.53
N ILE A 125 -1.09 12.45 17.78
CA ILE A 125 0.35 12.12 17.75
C ILE A 125 0.88 12.23 16.31
N GLN A 126 0.21 11.54 15.38
CA GLN A 126 0.55 11.55 13.95
C GLN A 126 0.42 12.97 13.36
N LEU A 127 -0.65 13.69 13.71
CA LEU A 127 -0.88 15.07 13.25
C LEU A 127 0.17 16.05 13.80
N ALA A 128 0.57 15.94 15.07
CA ALA A 128 1.59 16.79 15.66
C ALA A 128 2.95 16.60 14.97
N PHE A 129 3.27 15.38 14.56
CA PHE A 129 4.50 15.07 13.85
C PHE A 129 4.49 15.57 12.39
N PHE A 130 3.44 15.24 11.63
CA PHE A 130 3.41 15.50 10.19
C PHE A 130 2.87 16.87 9.78
N VAL A 131 1.97 17.44 10.59
CA VAL A 131 1.20 18.62 10.22
C VAL A 131 1.28 19.70 11.32
N PRO A 132 2.47 20.09 11.80
CA PRO A 132 2.58 21.17 12.77
C PRO A 132 2.07 22.47 12.12
N ARG A 133 0.82 22.85 12.45
CA ARG A 133 0.13 24.08 12.00
C ARG A 133 -0.17 24.17 10.50
N ARG A 134 -0.05 23.08 9.72
CA ARG A 134 -0.23 23.09 8.24
C ARG A 134 -1.46 22.31 7.75
N ARG A 135 -2.67 22.73 8.12
CA ARG A 135 -3.92 22.00 7.81
C ARG A 135 -4.13 21.60 6.34
N THR A 136 -3.54 22.32 5.39
CA THR A 136 -3.58 22.02 3.95
C THR A 136 -2.93 20.69 3.57
N LEU A 137 -1.99 20.19 4.37
CA LEU A 137 -1.33 18.89 4.14
C LEU A 137 -2.25 17.69 4.35
N ARG A 138 -3.46 17.91 4.90
CA ARG A 138 -4.51 16.90 5.02
C ARG A 138 -5.38 16.77 3.76
N ARG A 139 -5.25 17.72 2.81
CA ARG A 139 -6.03 17.70 1.56
C ARG A 139 -5.58 16.53 0.69
N ILE A 140 -6.54 15.97 -0.05
CA ILE A 140 -6.30 14.91 -1.01
C ILE A 140 -5.37 15.44 -2.12
N PRO A 141 -4.24 14.77 -2.42
CA PRO A 141 -3.33 15.21 -3.47
C PRO A 141 -3.97 15.13 -4.85
N LYS A 142 -4.14 16.29 -5.51
CA LYS A 142 -4.74 16.39 -6.85
C LYS A 142 -3.90 15.76 -7.97
N CYS A 143 -2.62 15.49 -7.70
CA CYS A 143 -1.72 14.85 -8.65
C CYS A 143 -1.84 13.32 -8.67
N LEU A 144 -2.56 12.73 -7.71
CA LEU A 144 -2.76 11.29 -7.67
C LEU A 144 -3.86 10.87 -8.65
N ARG A 145 -3.54 9.84 -9.42
CA ARG A 145 -4.48 9.05 -10.19
C ARG A 145 -3.84 7.70 -10.43
N SER A 146 -4.29 6.70 -9.68
CA SER A 146 -3.76 5.34 -9.73
C SER A 146 -4.78 4.39 -10.34
N ILE A 147 -4.35 3.15 -10.57
CA ILE A 147 -5.22 2.04 -10.96
C ILE A 147 -5.27 1.06 -9.79
N VAL A 148 -6.47 0.61 -9.43
CA VAL A 148 -6.67 -0.49 -8.47
C VAL A 148 -7.35 -1.64 -9.20
N ILE A 149 -6.76 -2.83 -9.11
CA ILE A 149 -7.30 -4.04 -9.72
C ILE A 149 -7.94 -4.90 -8.65
N VAL A 150 -9.18 -5.32 -8.84
CA VAL A 150 -9.96 -6.07 -7.86
C VAL A 150 -10.33 -7.43 -8.45
N LYS A 151 -9.92 -8.50 -7.77
CA LYS A 151 -10.37 -9.86 -8.10
C LYS A 151 -11.67 -10.15 -7.39
N VAL A 152 -12.74 -10.37 -8.15
CA VAL A 152 -14.04 -10.75 -7.61
C VAL A 152 -13.94 -12.15 -6.98
N GLY A 153 -14.59 -12.34 -5.83
CA GLY A 153 -14.54 -13.58 -5.05
C GLY A 153 -13.55 -13.57 -3.90
N GLY A 154 -12.57 -12.64 -3.88
CA GLY A 154 -11.68 -12.40 -2.74
C GLY A 154 -10.55 -13.42 -2.54
N GLU A 155 -10.63 -14.62 -3.14
CA GLU A 155 -9.52 -15.57 -3.15
C GLU A 155 -8.40 -15.09 -4.06
N LEU A 156 -7.16 -14.98 -3.56
CA LEU A 156 -6.00 -14.47 -4.29
C LEU A 156 -4.92 -15.54 -4.53
N ALA A 157 -5.13 -16.78 -4.04
CA ALA A 157 -4.22 -17.91 -4.21
C ALA A 157 -4.23 -18.51 -5.62
N SER A 158 -5.18 -18.13 -6.47
CA SER A 158 -5.27 -18.51 -7.89
C SER A 158 -5.71 -17.31 -8.73
N SER A 159 -5.47 -17.38 -10.03
CA SER A 159 -6.04 -16.47 -11.02
C SER A 159 -5.84 -14.98 -10.69
N ARG A 160 -4.63 -14.62 -10.24
CA ARG A 160 -4.30 -13.30 -9.70
C ARG A 160 -3.55 -12.46 -10.72
N VAL A 161 -4.12 -11.34 -11.13
CA VAL A 161 -3.43 -10.27 -11.88
C VAL A 161 -2.47 -9.53 -10.94
N LYS A 162 -1.32 -9.08 -11.45
CA LYS A 162 -0.32 -8.34 -10.68
C LYS A 162 -0.94 -7.13 -9.98
N GLY A 163 -0.72 -7.03 -8.67
CA GLY A 163 -1.27 -5.96 -7.84
C GLY A 163 -2.78 -6.07 -7.57
N ALA A 164 -3.44 -7.16 -7.99
CA ALA A 164 -4.84 -7.37 -7.68
C ALA A 164 -5.04 -7.59 -6.16
N VAL A 165 -6.11 -6.99 -5.66
CA VAL A 165 -6.54 -7.02 -4.25
C VAL A 165 -7.93 -7.66 -4.12
N ALA A 166 -8.24 -8.16 -2.93
CA ALA A 166 -9.56 -8.66 -2.62
C ALA A 166 -10.56 -7.50 -2.43
N PRO A 167 -11.87 -7.68 -2.69
CA PRO A 167 -12.85 -6.62 -2.51
C PRO A 167 -12.86 -6.04 -1.09
N GLY A 168 -12.72 -6.91 -0.08
CA GLY A 168 -12.69 -6.51 1.34
C GLY A 168 -11.51 -5.63 1.75
N GLU A 169 -10.47 -5.51 0.91
CA GLU A 169 -9.35 -4.58 1.16
C GLU A 169 -9.72 -3.13 0.85
N ILE A 170 -10.75 -2.90 0.04
CA ILE A 170 -11.13 -1.56 -0.41
C ILE A 170 -12.56 -1.18 -0.05
N ILE A 171 -13.46 -2.14 0.18
CA ILE A 171 -14.86 -1.85 0.48
C ILE A 171 -15.30 -2.60 1.75
N ASN A 172 -16.06 -1.90 2.60
CA ASN A 172 -16.72 -2.46 3.77
C ASN A 172 -18.22 -2.17 3.67
N GLY A 173 -19.01 -3.22 3.45
CA GLY A 173 -20.38 -3.07 2.96
C GLY A 173 -20.37 -2.28 1.64
N SER A 174 -21.17 -1.21 1.57
CA SER A 174 -21.32 -0.37 0.39
C SER A 174 -20.43 0.89 0.37
N THR A 175 -19.41 0.97 1.24
CA THR A 175 -18.60 2.19 1.40
C THR A 175 -17.11 1.90 1.48
N PHE A 176 -16.29 2.86 1.04
CA PHE A 176 -14.85 2.84 1.32
C PHE A 176 -14.61 3.06 2.82
N PRO A 177 -13.77 2.23 3.48
CA PRO A 177 -13.43 2.42 4.89
C PRO A 177 -12.59 3.70 5.05
N ASP A 178 -12.58 4.29 6.26
CA ASP A 178 -11.56 5.28 6.63
C ASP A 178 -10.28 4.52 6.97
N PRO A 179 -9.23 4.63 6.14
CA PRO A 179 -8.02 3.84 6.33
C PRO A 179 -7.03 4.52 7.28
N ASP A 180 -7.28 5.77 7.68
CA ASP A 180 -6.36 6.51 8.53
C ASP A 180 -6.54 6.09 10.00
N PRO A 181 -5.49 5.60 10.67
CA PRO A 181 -5.64 5.09 12.02
C PRO A 181 -5.91 6.24 13.01
N PRO A 182 -6.95 6.13 13.87
CA PRO A 182 -7.30 7.19 14.82
C PRO A 182 -6.28 7.34 15.97
N VAL A 183 -5.44 6.32 16.17
CA VAL A 183 -4.42 6.28 17.24
C VAL A 183 -3.13 5.66 16.71
N GLY A 184 -2.04 5.83 17.47
CA GLY A 184 -0.72 5.31 17.13
C GLY A 184 0.07 6.23 16.21
N PHE A 185 1.31 5.84 15.93
CA PHE A 185 2.25 6.61 15.13
C PHE A 185 2.96 5.70 14.15
N SER A 186 3.05 6.12 12.89
CA SER A 186 3.83 5.41 11.90
C SER A 186 4.29 6.34 10.79
N VAL A 187 5.60 6.31 10.55
CA VAL A 187 6.24 7.03 9.45
C VAL A 187 6.17 6.28 8.13
N ARG A 188 5.61 5.06 8.12
CA ARG A 188 5.44 4.22 6.93
C ARG A 188 4.19 3.36 7.10
N ASN A 189 3.03 3.92 6.76
CA ASN A 189 1.76 3.20 6.80
C ASN A 189 1.45 2.58 5.43
N PHE A 190 2.14 1.51 5.06
CA PHE A 190 1.87 0.83 3.78
C PHE A 190 0.53 0.10 3.80
N GLN A 191 0.15 -0.44 4.95
CA GLN A 191 -1.08 -1.23 5.13
C GLN A 191 -2.37 -0.46 4.85
N ILE A 192 -2.33 0.88 4.89
CA ILE A 192 -3.51 1.71 4.65
C ILE A 192 -3.63 2.20 3.20
N GLN A 193 -2.55 2.08 2.41
CA GLN A 193 -2.45 2.78 1.13
C GLN A 193 -3.45 2.29 0.10
N THR A 194 -3.70 0.97 0.03
CA THR A 194 -4.69 0.39 -0.89
C THR A 194 -6.07 0.99 -0.67
N ALA A 195 -6.60 0.88 0.55
CA ALA A 195 -7.89 1.43 0.93
C ALA A 195 -7.95 2.96 0.77
N LYS A 196 -6.84 3.66 1.04
CA LYS A 196 -6.73 5.12 0.92
C LYS A 196 -6.71 5.64 -0.51
N LEU A 197 -6.07 4.90 -1.41
CA LEU A 197 -5.97 5.26 -2.82
C LEU A 197 -7.18 4.82 -3.65
N ALA A 198 -7.84 3.73 -3.27
CA ALA A 198 -9.00 3.18 -3.98
C ALA A 198 -10.08 4.21 -4.35
N PRO A 199 -10.59 5.06 -3.42
CA PRO A 199 -11.63 6.02 -3.76
C PRO A 199 -11.21 7.10 -4.78
N ILE A 200 -9.89 7.30 -4.96
CA ILE A 200 -9.31 8.29 -5.89
C ILE A 200 -8.55 7.63 -7.05
N SER A 201 -8.84 6.37 -7.35
CA SER A 201 -8.22 5.59 -8.41
C SER A 201 -9.25 5.12 -9.42
N ASP A 202 -8.84 4.91 -10.68
CA ASP A 202 -9.63 4.11 -11.61
C ASP A 202 -9.61 2.65 -11.11
N ILE A 203 -10.78 2.02 -10.96
CA ILE A 203 -10.91 0.67 -10.41
C ILE A 203 -11.29 -0.30 -11.52
N ILE A 204 -10.54 -1.39 -11.67
CA ILE A 204 -10.78 -2.44 -12.67
C ILE A 204 -11.14 -3.73 -11.95
N LEU A 205 -12.31 -4.28 -12.25
CA LEU A 205 -12.77 -5.55 -11.70
C LEU A 205 -12.63 -6.66 -12.72
N TYR A 206 -12.20 -7.83 -12.27
CA TYR A 206 -12.24 -9.05 -13.07
C TYR A 206 -12.66 -10.24 -12.20
N GLY A 207 -13.16 -11.29 -12.84
CA GLY A 207 -13.44 -12.57 -12.20
C GLY A 207 -12.50 -13.65 -12.73
N GLU A 208 -12.21 -14.65 -11.90
CA GLU A 208 -11.62 -15.88 -12.40
C GLU A 208 -12.64 -16.70 -13.20
N ASP A 209 -12.15 -17.74 -13.90
CA ASP A 209 -13.02 -18.60 -14.68
C ASP A 209 -14.04 -19.31 -13.77
N GLY A 210 -15.32 -19.23 -14.17
CA GLY A 210 -16.45 -19.71 -13.37
C GLY A 210 -17.16 -18.63 -12.56
N VAL A 211 -16.52 -17.47 -12.31
CA VAL A 211 -17.23 -16.30 -11.77
C VAL A 211 -18.19 -15.77 -12.82
N ARG A 212 -19.47 -15.64 -12.44
CA ARG A 212 -20.50 -15.17 -13.38
C ARG A 212 -20.29 -13.69 -13.68
N PRO A 213 -20.41 -13.24 -14.95
CA PRO A 213 -20.31 -11.82 -15.30
C PRO A 213 -21.24 -10.91 -14.49
N ALA A 214 -22.43 -11.42 -14.12
CA ALA A 214 -23.38 -10.71 -13.26
C ALA A 214 -22.83 -10.40 -11.85
N GLN A 215 -21.98 -11.26 -11.29
CA GLN A 215 -21.35 -11.02 -9.98
C GLN A 215 -20.28 -9.93 -10.07
N VAL A 216 -19.45 -9.97 -11.12
CA VAL A 216 -18.45 -8.92 -11.40
C VAL A 216 -19.14 -7.58 -11.58
N LEU A 217 -20.19 -7.54 -12.40
CA LEU A 217 -20.96 -6.32 -12.64
C LEU A 217 -21.69 -5.82 -11.38
N SER A 218 -22.21 -6.71 -10.53
CA SER A 218 -22.86 -6.32 -9.27
C SER A 218 -21.89 -5.60 -8.35
N LEU A 219 -20.68 -6.14 -8.15
CA LEU A 219 -19.65 -5.50 -7.34
C LEU A 219 -19.16 -4.19 -7.99
N ALA A 220 -19.05 -4.14 -9.31
CA ALA A 220 -18.66 -2.92 -10.03
C ALA A 220 -19.66 -1.78 -9.81
N LYS A 221 -20.97 -2.08 -9.78
CA LYS A 221 -22.02 -1.09 -9.48
C LYS A 221 -21.92 -0.57 -8.04
N GLU A 222 -21.66 -1.47 -7.09
CA GLU A 222 -21.48 -1.11 -5.69
C GLU A 222 -20.27 -0.20 -5.50
N ILE A 223 -19.12 -0.55 -6.09
CA ILE A 223 -17.90 0.27 -6.07
C ILE A 223 -18.13 1.62 -6.75
N SER A 224 -18.78 1.65 -7.92
CA SER A 224 -19.06 2.89 -8.63
C SER A 224 -19.96 3.83 -7.81
N SER A 225 -20.95 3.26 -7.11
CA SER A 225 -21.79 3.97 -6.14
C SER A 225 -20.99 4.48 -4.93
N ALA A 226 -20.08 3.65 -4.41
CA ALA A 226 -19.20 4.05 -3.32
C ALA A 226 -18.25 5.19 -3.73
N GLN A 227 -17.76 5.21 -4.97
CA GLN A 227 -16.89 6.27 -5.49
C GLN A 227 -17.66 7.60 -5.58
N GLU A 228 -18.89 7.56 -6.07
CA GLU A 228 -19.75 8.73 -6.12
C GLU A 228 -20.07 9.27 -4.72
N ALA A 229 -20.50 8.40 -3.79
CA ALA A 229 -20.80 8.78 -2.42
C ALA A 229 -19.57 9.35 -1.69
N TRP A 230 -18.39 8.73 -1.89
CA TRP A 230 -17.13 9.22 -1.34
C TRP A 230 -16.78 10.61 -1.88
N ARG A 231 -16.93 10.82 -3.20
CA ARG A 231 -16.68 12.12 -3.84
C ARG A 231 -17.59 13.21 -3.29
N HIS A 232 -18.89 12.95 -3.15
CA HIS A 232 -19.81 13.92 -2.54
C HIS A 232 -19.42 14.30 -1.10
N ARG A 233 -18.88 13.35 -0.34
CA ARG A 233 -18.49 13.58 1.06
C ARG A 233 -17.15 14.30 1.21
N PHE A 234 -16.16 13.95 0.39
CA PHE A 234 -14.76 14.37 0.59
C PHE A 234 -14.23 15.35 -0.45
N ASP A 235 -14.97 15.55 -1.55
CA ASP A 235 -14.65 16.51 -2.61
C ASP A 235 -15.93 17.28 -3.05
N PRO A 236 -16.59 18.02 -2.14
CA PRO A 236 -17.82 18.75 -2.46
C PRO A 236 -17.62 19.89 -3.47
N GLY A 237 -16.38 20.33 -3.67
CA GLY A 237 -16.02 21.34 -4.67
C GLY A 237 -15.72 20.75 -6.06
N GLU A 238 -15.82 19.42 -6.21
CA GLU A 238 -15.45 18.68 -7.42
C GLU A 238 -14.06 19.09 -7.95
N GLU A 239 -13.12 19.28 -7.02
CA GLU A 239 -11.77 19.72 -7.33
C GLU A 239 -10.88 18.56 -7.80
N LEU A 240 -11.27 17.32 -7.50
CA LEU A 240 -10.59 16.11 -7.93
C LEU A 240 -11.07 15.66 -9.30
N ARG A 241 -10.20 14.96 -10.01
CA ARG A 241 -10.53 14.37 -11.29
C ARG A 241 -11.51 13.21 -11.10
N LEU A 242 -12.49 13.10 -11.99
CA LEU A 242 -13.36 11.94 -12.07
C LEU A 242 -12.54 10.66 -12.27
N VAL A 243 -12.77 9.71 -11.37
CA VAL A 243 -12.26 8.34 -11.44
C VAL A 243 -13.39 7.40 -11.81
N ASN A 244 -13.05 6.29 -12.45
CA ASN A 244 -14.03 5.45 -13.13
C ASN A 244 -13.88 4.00 -12.72
N THR A 245 -15.00 3.28 -12.76
CA THR A 245 -15.04 1.84 -12.54
C THR A 245 -15.16 1.10 -13.87
N PHE A 246 -14.33 0.09 -14.05
CA PHE A 246 -14.24 -0.75 -15.25
C PHE A 246 -14.44 -2.22 -14.89
N VAL A 247 -15.03 -2.99 -15.80
CA VAL A 247 -15.03 -4.45 -15.76
C VAL A 247 -14.17 -4.99 -16.90
N LEU A 248 -13.37 -6.01 -16.62
CA LEU A 248 -12.64 -6.74 -17.65
C LEU A 248 -13.61 -7.70 -18.36
N SER A 249 -13.80 -7.52 -19.66
CA SER A 249 -14.64 -8.42 -20.47
C SER A 249 -13.94 -9.71 -20.85
N THR A 250 -12.61 -9.70 -20.90
CA THR A 250 -11.80 -10.89 -21.23
C THR A 250 -11.78 -11.86 -20.04
N PRO A 251 -12.15 -13.15 -20.23
CA PRO A 251 -12.00 -14.18 -19.21
C PRO A 251 -10.56 -14.35 -18.75
N PHE A 252 -10.37 -14.84 -17.53
CA PHE A 252 -9.03 -14.93 -16.94
C PHE A 252 -8.09 -15.85 -17.74
N HIS A 253 -8.53 -17.05 -18.15
CA HIS A 253 -7.70 -17.95 -18.97
C HIS A 253 -7.21 -17.30 -20.27
N HIS A 254 -8.02 -16.44 -20.90
CA HIS A 254 -7.59 -15.71 -22.11
C HIS A 254 -6.58 -14.62 -21.77
N LEU A 255 -6.79 -13.87 -20.68
CA LEU A 255 -5.80 -12.90 -20.18
C LEU A 255 -4.46 -13.58 -19.88
N GLU A 256 -4.50 -14.77 -19.26
CA GLU A 256 -3.31 -15.56 -18.94
C GLU A 256 -2.53 -15.99 -20.19
N GLN A 257 -3.24 -16.31 -21.27
CA GLN A 257 -2.62 -16.69 -22.55
C GLN A 257 -2.07 -15.48 -23.33
N GLN A 258 -2.82 -14.37 -23.37
CA GLN A 258 -2.49 -13.19 -24.16
C GLN A 258 -1.45 -12.30 -23.48
N HIS A 259 -1.55 -12.15 -22.16
CA HIS A 259 -0.71 -11.26 -21.34
C HIS A 259 -0.19 -11.98 -20.08
N PRO A 260 0.61 -13.05 -20.24
CA PRO A 260 1.18 -13.78 -19.09
C PRO A 260 2.02 -12.88 -18.18
N GLU A 261 2.60 -11.81 -18.70
CA GLU A 261 3.34 -10.79 -17.97
C GLU A 261 2.48 -9.95 -17.01
N LEU A 262 1.15 -10.00 -17.10
CA LEU A 262 0.25 -9.34 -16.16
C LEU A 262 -0.24 -10.28 -15.05
N VAL A 263 0.06 -11.57 -15.14
CA VAL A 263 -0.39 -12.58 -14.18
C VAL A 263 0.67 -12.79 -13.10
N ALA A 264 0.27 -12.66 -11.84
CA ALA A 264 1.07 -12.98 -10.66
C ALA A 264 0.88 -14.46 -10.25
N VAL A 265 -0.36 -14.93 -10.25
CA VAL A 265 -0.71 -16.32 -9.93
C VAL A 265 -1.62 -16.86 -11.01
N ARG A 266 -1.24 -18.01 -11.56
CA ARG A 266 -1.91 -18.69 -12.66
C ARG A 266 -3.23 -19.33 -12.20
N SER A 267 -3.99 -19.79 -13.17
CA SER A 267 -5.28 -20.48 -12.91
C SER A 267 -5.09 -21.79 -12.13
N ASP A 268 -3.94 -22.45 -12.26
CA ASP A 268 -3.54 -23.66 -11.51
C ASP A 268 -2.95 -23.37 -10.12
N GLY A 269 -2.92 -22.10 -9.69
CA GLY A 269 -2.34 -21.65 -8.43
C GLY A 269 -0.82 -21.55 -8.44
N GLN A 270 -0.15 -21.87 -9.55
CA GLN A 270 1.29 -21.70 -9.67
C GLN A 270 1.63 -20.21 -9.79
N VAL A 271 2.70 -19.81 -9.13
CA VAL A 271 3.18 -18.44 -9.20
C VAL A 271 4.03 -18.28 -10.44
N ASN A 272 3.89 -17.14 -11.11
CA ASN A 272 4.67 -16.87 -12.30
C ASN A 272 6.12 -16.51 -11.89
N ASP A 273 7.04 -17.46 -12.08
CA ASP A 273 8.47 -17.38 -11.69
C ASP A 273 9.24 -16.22 -12.34
N GLY A 274 8.67 -15.58 -13.36
CA GLY A 274 9.23 -14.37 -13.97
C GLY A 274 9.20 -13.13 -13.07
N LEU A 275 8.72 -13.23 -11.82
CA LEU A 275 8.58 -12.08 -10.92
C LEU A 275 9.03 -12.38 -9.49
N MET A 276 9.93 -11.55 -8.98
CA MET A 276 10.26 -11.49 -7.55
C MET A 276 9.09 -10.89 -6.78
N ASP A 277 8.36 -11.73 -6.04
CA ASP A 277 7.43 -11.28 -5.00
C ASP A 277 8.23 -10.92 -3.75
N PHE A 278 8.50 -9.62 -3.56
CA PHE A 278 9.29 -9.13 -2.43
C PHE A 278 8.66 -9.46 -1.06
N PHE A 279 7.34 -9.59 -0.97
CA PHE A 279 6.68 -9.93 0.29
C PHE A 279 6.91 -11.39 0.67
N ARG A 280 6.86 -12.30 -0.30
CA ARG A 280 7.12 -13.72 -0.06
C ARG A 280 8.54 -14.01 0.40
N ARG A 281 9.54 -13.24 -0.06
CA ARG A 281 10.94 -13.40 0.39
C ARG A 281 11.12 -12.97 1.86
N LEU A 282 10.25 -12.11 2.38
CA LEU A 282 10.30 -11.68 3.77
C LEU A 282 9.60 -12.68 4.71
N ASP A 283 8.59 -13.39 4.22
CA ASP A 283 7.90 -14.45 4.97
C ASP A 283 8.62 -15.82 4.89
N GLY A 284 9.45 -16.02 3.86
CA GLY A 284 10.20 -17.25 3.61
C GLY A 284 11.64 -17.21 4.12
N ASN A 285 11.84 -17.19 5.44
CA ASN A 285 13.13 -17.51 6.07
C ASN A 285 12.89 -18.14 7.44
N PHE A 286 12.58 -19.44 7.47
CA PHE A 286 12.98 -20.44 8.49
C PHE A 286 12.43 -21.81 8.07
N THR A 287 12.92 -22.33 6.96
CA THR A 287 12.95 -23.78 6.75
C THR A 287 14.35 -24.09 6.25
N GLU A 288 15.13 -24.67 7.16
CA GLU A 288 16.44 -25.24 6.88
C GLU A 288 16.36 -26.09 5.62
N GLN A 289 17.18 -25.78 4.62
CA GLN A 289 17.48 -26.75 3.58
C GLN A 289 18.28 -27.88 4.22
N PRO A 290 17.85 -29.15 4.14
CA PRO A 290 18.71 -30.25 4.51
C PRO A 290 19.85 -30.35 3.48
N SER A 291 21.08 -30.19 3.98
CA SER A 291 22.31 -30.42 3.22
C SER A 291 22.31 -31.83 2.59
N PRO A 292 22.63 -31.99 1.30
CA PRO A 292 22.83 -33.31 0.72
C PRO A 292 24.19 -33.85 1.22
N LEU A 293 24.13 -34.81 2.15
CA LEU A 293 25.28 -35.65 2.48
C LEU A 293 25.63 -36.48 1.25
N GLY A 294 26.91 -36.38 0.86
CA GLY A 294 27.47 -36.99 -0.34
C GLY A 294 27.34 -38.50 -0.35
N GLU A 295 26.84 -39.01 -1.47
CA GLU A 295 26.89 -40.42 -1.81
C GLU A 295 28.28 -40.71 -2.40
N ASN A 296 29.05 -41.51 -1.67
CA ASN A 296 30.38 -41.99 -2.04
C ASN A 296 30.36 -42.71 -3.39
N ARG A 297 31.33 -42.38 -4.24
CA ARG A 297 31.76 -43.22 -5.36
C ARG A 297 33.01 -44.01 -4.95
N ASP A 298 32.91 -45.31 -5.21
CA ASP A 298 33.94 -46.28 -5.60
C ASP A 298 35.05 -46.65 -4.60
N VAL A 299 34.98 -47.87 -4.03
CA VAL A 299 35.84 -49.06 -4.34
C VAL A 299 35.11 -50.33 -3.87
#